data_AF-A0A7W7WX52-F1
#
_entry.id   AF-A0A7W7WX52-F1
#
_cell.length_a   1.000
_cell.length_b   1.000
_cell.length_c   1.000
_cell.angle_alpha   90.00
_cell.angle_beta   90.00
_cell.angle_gamma   90.00
#
_symmetry.space_group_name_H-M   'P 1'
#
loop_
_entity.id
_entity.type
_entity.pdbx_description
1 polymer ?
#
loop_
_entity_poly.entity_id
_entity_poly.type
_entity_poly.pdbx_seq_one_letter_code
_entity_poly.pdbx_strand_id
1 'polypeptide(L)'
;MTFLRHFGAVCGALSGLLIAVPGAVEAFTSETAPTSLLLGHSAAFAAPLITALYLTQPRTTFTRVAYAVNVIGLALFGAAAYTLNVVIFFLPPDVVAGTTRIALSTAAFTFIAGTILFGVAMLRARTHPRPAVWLYLTALPVFTLAARLPDTVWTSGLHVVVGASLVWLAFSAYRTPTVA
;
A
#
# COMPACT_ATOMS: atom_id res chain seq x y z
N MET A 1 -20.28 12.31 -1.22
CA MET A 1 -18.99 11.95 -0.56
C MET A 1 -19.06 10.61 0.18
N THR A 2 -20.20 10.24 0.79
CA THR A 2 -20.37 8.97 1.52
C THR A 2 -20.08 7.72 0.68
N PHE A 3 -20.56 7.67 -0.57
CA PHE A 3 -20.26 6.55 -1.49
C PHE A 3 -18.75 6.37 -1.68
N LEU A 4 -18.02 7.42 -2.06
CA LEU A 4 -16.57 7.36 -2.29
C LEU A 4 -15.80 6.88 -1.06
N ARG A 5 -16.23 7.30 0.14
CA ARG A 5 -15.64 6.84 1.39
C ARG A 5 -15.88 5.35 1.63
N HIS A 6 -17.12 4.87 1.50
CA HIS A 6 -17.45 3.45 1.70
C HIS A 6 -16.78 2.56 0.64
N PHE A 7 -16.85 2.97 -0.63
CA PHE A 7 -16.18 2.28 -1.72
C PHE A 7 -14.67 2.19 -1.44
N GLY A 8 -14.02 3.31 -1.11
CA GLY A 8 -12.60 3.32 -0.79
C GLY A 8 -12.23 2.48 0.42
N ALA A 9 -13.06 2.45 1.46
CA ALA A 9 -12.87 1.55 2.60
C ALA A 9 -12.97 0.07 2.21
N VAL A 10 -13.98 -0.32 1.42
CA VAL A 10 -14.12 -1.71 0.94
C VAL A 10 -12.92 -2.11 0.09
N CYS A 11 -12.51 -1.27 -0.87
CA CYS A 11 -11.30 -1.49 -1.65
C CYS A 11 -10.06 -1.60 -0.75
N GLY A 12 -9.95 -0.77 0.28
CA GLY A 12 -8.84 -0.86 1.24
C GLY A 12 -8.78 -2.18 2.00
N ALA A 13 -9.93 -2.70 2.43
CA ALA A 13 -10.00 -4.01 3.06
C ALA A 13 -9.60 -5.12 2.07
N LEU A 14 -10.09 -5.07 0.84
CA LEU A 14 -9.71 -6.01 -0.21
C LEU A 14 -8.21 -5.94 -0.51
N SER A 15 -7.65 -4.75 -0.68
CA SER A 15 -6.22 -4.53 -0.88
C SER A 15 -5.39 -5.15 0.25
N GLY A 16 -5.78 -4.88 1.51
CA GLY A 16 -5.08 -5.45 2.66
C GLY A 16 -5.17 -6.97 2.73
N LEU A 17 -6.30 -7.57 2.38
CA LEU A 17 -6.46 -9.02 2.31
C LEU A 17 -5.64 -9.65 1.17
N LEU A 18 -5.62 -9.01 0.00
CA LEU A 18 -4.79 -9.41 -1.15
C LEU A 18 -3.29 -9.29 -0.90
N ILE A 19 -2.87 -8.63 0.17
CA ILE A 19 -1.47 -8.57 0.61
C ILE A 19 -1.22 -9.56 1.74
N ALA A 20 -2.05 -9.53 2.79
CA ALA A 20 -1.83 -10.32 3.98
C ALA A 20 -2.02 -11.83 3.74
N VAL A 21 -2.99 -12.22 2.91
CA VAL A 21 -3.26 -13.66 2.66
C VAL A 21 -2.12 -14.29 1.85
N PRO A 22 -1.69 -13.74 0.70
CA PRO A 22 -0.46 -14.17 0.04
C PRO A 22 0.74 -14.24 0.98
N GLY A 23 1.01 -13.15 1.72
CA GLY A 23 2.13 -13.12 2.66
C GLY A 23 2.07 -14.23 3.72
N ALA A 24 0.90 -14.56 4.24
CA ALA A 24 0.74 -15.65 5.21
C ALA A 24 1.01 -17.03 4.59
N VAL A 25 0.65 -17.23 3.32
CA VAL A 25 0.85 -18.49 2.59
C VAL A 25 2.31 -18.66 2.18
N GLU A 26 2.91 -17.62 1.61
CA GLU A 26 4.28 -17.61 1.08
C GLU A 26 5.34 -17.86 2.15
N ALA A 27 5.03 -17.55 3.41
CA ALA A 27 5.88 -17.89 4.55
C ALA A 27 6.18 -19.40 4.65
N PHE A 28 5.33 -20.25 4.06
CA PHE A 28 5.45 -21.71 4.08
C PHE A 28 5.68 -22.31 2.69
N THR A 29 5.22 -21.65 1.64
CA THR A 29 5.20 -22.23 0.28
C THR A 29 6.13 -21.55 -0.71
N SER A 30 6.80 -20.45 -0.33
CA SER A 30 7.36 -19.45 -1.26
C SER A 30 6.31 -18.83 -2.19
N GLU A 31 6.69 -17.81 -2.96
CA GLU A 31 5.79 -17.15 -3.93
C GLU A 31 5.36 -18.12 -5.03
N THR A 32 4.06 -18.09 -5.34
CA THR A 32 3.41 -18.93 -6.36
C THR A 32 2.69 -18.03 -7.36
N ALA A 33 2.39 -18.55 -8.56
CA ALA A 33 1.65 -17.78 -9.56
C ALA A 33 0.32 -17.17 -9.03
N PRO A 34 -0.52 -17.91 -8.28
CA PRO A 34 -1.72 -17.31 -7.68
C PRO A 34 -1.41 -16.20 -6.68
N THR A 35 -0.44 -16.38 -5.78
CA THR A 35 -0.13 -15.38 -4.75
C THR A 35 0.45 -14.12 -5.38
N SER A 36 1.34 -14.27 -6.37
CA SER A 36 1.87 -13.16 -7.17
C SER A 36 0.76 -12.37 -7.88
N LEU A 37 -0.19 -13.05 -8.54
CA LEU A 37 -1.33 -12.38 -9.16
C LEU A 37 -2.15 -11.57 -8.16
N LEU A 38 -2.42 -12.11 -6.96
CA LEU A 38 -3.16 -11.39 -5.91
C LEU A 38 -2.38 -10.14 -5.44
N LEU A 39 -1.07 -10.29 -5.19
CA LEU A 39 -0.19 -9.19 -4.81
C LEU A 39 -0.16 -8.09 -5.88
N GLY A 40 -0.02 -8.45 -7.16
CA GLY A 40 0.00 -7.51 -8.27
C GLY A 40 -1.26 -6.65 -8.39
N HIS A 41 -2.43 -7.21 -8.10
CA HIS A 41 -3.70 -6.47 -8.16
C HIS A 41 -4.00 -5.64 -6.91
N SER A 42 -3.35 -5.95 -5.78
CA SER A 42 -3.64 -5.32 -4.49
C SER A 42 -3.51 -3.79 -4.51
N ALA A 43 -2.54 -3.25 -5.25
CA ALA A 43 -2.27 -1.82 -5.30
C ALA A 43 -3.40 -1.02 -5.96
N ALA A 44 -4.11 -1.60 -6.94
CA ALA A 44 -5.24 -0.96 -7.59
C ALA A 44 -6.37 -0.68 -6.58
N PHE A 45 -6.58 -1.59 -5.63
CA PHE A 45 -7.57 -1.44 -4.57
C PHE A 45 -7.10 -0.50 -3.44
N ALA A 46 -5.79 -0.28 -3.26
CA ALA A 46 -5.27 0.68 -2.29
C ALA A 46 -5.57 2.14 -2.66
N ALA A 47 -5.69 2.46 -3.96
CA ALA A 47 -5.88 3.84 -4.41
C ALA A 47 -7.21 4.46 -3.93
N PRO A 48 -8.36 3.77 -4.04
CA PRO A 48 -9.61 4.23 -3.43
C PRO A 48 -9.51 4.41 -1.91
N LEU A 49 -8.74 3.58 -1.19
CA LEU A 49 -8.55 3.71 0.27
C LEU A 49 -7.87 5.03 0.65
N ILE A 50 -6.81 5.43 -0.06
CA ILE A 50 -6.14 6.73 0.20
C ILE A 50 -7.16 7.88 0.08
N THR A 51 -8.03 7.80 -0.93
CA THR A 51 -9.12 8.79 -1.09
C THR A 51 -10.07 8.77 0.09
N ALA A 52 -10.54 7.60 0.52
CA ALA A 52 -11.44 7.48 1.68
C ALA A 52 -10.82 8.05 2.96
N LEU A 53 -9.54 7.78 3.22
CA LEU A 53 -8.79 8.32 4.36
C LEU A 53 -8.57 9.83 4.27
N TYR A 54 -8.45 10.38 3.06
CA TYR A 54 -8.35 11.82 2.87
C TYR A 54 -9.69 12.52 3.12
N LEU A 55 -10.80 11.90 2.74
CA LEU A 55 -12.14 12.45 2.92
C LEU A 55 -12.55 12.62 4.40
N THR A 56 -11.91 11.88 5.31
CA THR A 56 -12.14 11.95 6.77
C THR A 56 -11.22 12.95 7.46
N GLN A 57 -10.36 13.69 6.75
CA GLN A 57 -9.38 14.61 7.32
C GLN A 57 -9.69 16.10 7.01
N PRO A 58 -9.26 17.05 7.88
CA PRO A 58 -9.33 18.48 7.59
C PRO A 58 -8.52 18.87 6.34
N ARG A 59 -9.06 19.78 5.52
CA ARG A 59 -8.52 20.15 4.19
C ARG A 59 -7.45 21.24 4.22
N THR A 60 -6.46 21.06 5.09
CA THR A 60 -5.26 21.94 5.14
C THR A 60 -4.40 21.77 3.89
N THR A 61 -3.57 22.77 3.57
CA THR A 61 -2.60 22.68 2.46
C THR A 61 -1.68 21.47 2.61
N PHE A 62 -1.19 21.21 3.82
CA PHE A 62 -0.35 20.05 4.10
C PHE A 62 -1.07 18.73 3.80
N THR A 63 -2.32 18.57 4.25
CA THR A 63 -3.12 17.36 3.98
C THR A 63 -3.32 17.14 2.48
N ARG A 64 -3.59 18.21 1.71
CA ARG A 64 -3.78 18.14 0.25
C ARG A 64 -2.52 17.70 -0.47
N VAL A 65 -1.37 18.30 -0.12
CA VAL A 65 -0.07 17.95 -0.69
C VAL A 65 0.31 16.52 -0.32
N ALA A 66 0.19 16.15 0.96
CA ALA A 66 0.49 14.81 1.44
C ALA A 66 -0.37 13.75 0.72
N TYR A 67 -1.67 14.01 0.54
CA TYR A 67 -2.56 13.17 -0.23
C TYR A 67 -2.10 13.04 -1.69
N ALA A 68 -1.82 14.16 -2.37
CA ALA A 68 -1.40 14.16 -3.77
C ALA A 68 -0.10 13.37 -3.99
N VAL A 69 0.92 13.62 -3.17
CA VAL A 69 2.21 12.90 -3.24
C VAL A 69 2.00 11.41 -2.99
N ASN A 70 1.13 11.05 -2.05
CA ASN A 70 0.84 9.65 -1.75
C ASN A 70 0.07 8.94 -2.87
N VAL A 71 -0.90 9.60 -3.52
CA VAL A 71 -1.60 9.04 -4.68
C VAL A 71 -0.63 8.84 -5.85
N ILE A 72 0.22 9.82 -6.15
CA ILE A 72 1.23 9.70 -7.22
C ILE A 72 2.22 8.57 -6.88
N GLY A 73 2.71 8.54 -5.64
CA GLY A 73 3.61 7.49 -5.16
C GLY A 73 2.98 6.11 -5.28
N LEU A 74 1.74 5.94 -4.83
CA LEU A 74 1.02 4.67 -4.96
C LEU A 74 0.79 4.29 -6.42
N ALA A 75 0.48 5.24 -7.30
CA ALA A 75 0.31 4.93 -8.72
C ALA A 75 1.62 4.38 -9.33
N LEU A 76 2.74 5.06 -9.06
CA LEU A 76 4.06 4.65 -9.56
C LEU A 76 4.50 3.30 -8.96
N PHE A 77 4.46 3.17 -7.63
CA PHE A 77 4.87 1.94 -6.95
C PHE A 77 3.88 0.79 -7.18
N GLY A 78 2.60 1.07 -7.32
CA GLY A 78 1.58 0.08 -7.68
C GLY A 78 1.78 -0.46 -9.09
N ALA A 79 2.12 0.39 -10.06
CA ALA A 79 2.50 -0.07 -11.39
C ALA A 79 3.81 -0.90 -11.36
N ALA A 80 4.77 -0.50 -10.53
CA ALA A 80 6.00 -1.26 -10.31
C ALA A 80 5.71 -2.64 -9.71
N ALA A 81 4.88 -2.71 -8.67
CA ALA A 81 4.47 -3.96 -8.02
C ALA A 81 3.67 -4.85 -8.97
N TYR A 82 2.72 -4.29 -9.74
CA TYR A 82 1.99 -5.03 -10.76
C TYR A 82 2.96 -5.62 -11.81
N THR A 83 3.93 -4.83 -12.27
CA THR A 83 4.92 -5.31 -13.23
C THR A 83 5.77 -6.43 -12.65
N LEU A 84 6.22 -6.30 -11.40
CA LEU A 84 7.01 -7.34 -10.73
C LEU A 84 6.24 -8.66 -10.62
N ASN A 85 5.00 -8.60 -10.18
CA ASN A 85 4.21 -9.79 -9.83
C ASN A 85 3.44 -10.40 -11.02
N VAL A 86 3.01 -9.60 -11.99
CA VAL A 86 2.17 -10.07 -13.11
C VAL A 86 2.97 -10.25 -14.40
N VAL A 87 4.08 -9.53 -14.56
CA VAL A 87 4.90 -9.58 -15.77
C VAL A 87 6.22 -10.30 -15.51
N ILE A 88 7.02 -9.80 -14.57
CA ILE A 88 8.40 -10.28 -14.36
C ILE A 88 8.43 -11.66 -13.70
N PHE A 89 7.55 -11.93 -12.73
CA PHE A 89 7.48 -13.22 -12.02
C PHE A 89 7.37 -14.44 -12.96
N PHE A 90 6.71 -14.28 -14.11
CA PHE A 90 6.49 -15.36 -15.08
C PHE A 90 7.62 -15.51 -16.12
N LEU A 91 8.65 -14.67 -16.06
CA LEU A 91 9.80 -14.73 -16.96
C LEU A 91 10.94 -15.54 -16.33
N PRO A 92 11.87 -16.07 -17.15
CA PRO A 92 13.10 -16.67 -16.63
C PRO A 92 13.88 -15.71 -15.72
N PRO A 93 14.71 -16.23 -14.81
CA PRO A 93 15.58 -15.39 -13.98
C PRO A 93 16.52 -14.51 -14.83
N ASP A 94 16.96 -13.38 -14.26
CA ASP A 94 17.97 -12.46 -14.84
C ASP A 94 17.54 -11.60 -16.04
N VAL A 95 16.24 -11.50 -16.33
CA VAL A 95 15.71 -10.66 -17.43
C VAL A 95 15.65 -9.16 -17.06
N VAL A 96 15.79 -8.81 -15.77
CA VAL A 96 15.66 -7.42 -15.30
C VAL A 96 16.99 -6.66 -15.40
N ALA A 97 17.11 -5.85 -16.46
CA ALA A 97 18.23 -4.93 -16.66
C ALA A 97 18.44 -3.96 -15.48
N GLY A 98 19.69 -3.54 -15.26
CA GLY A 98 20.05 -2.61 -14.18
C GLY A 98 19.30 -1.26 -14.26
N THR A 99 19.04 -0.76 -15.46
CA THR A 99 18.24 0.46 -15.71
C THR A 99 16.81 0.32 -15.22
N THR A 100 16.19 -0.86 -15.40
CA THR A 100 14.86 -1.16 -14.86
C THR A 100 14.87 -1.09 -13.34
N ARG A 101 15.91 -1.59 -12.67
CA ARG A 101 16.04 -1.49 -11.20
C ARG A 101 16.10 -0.04 -10.72
N ILE A 102 16.76 0.85 -11.46
CA ILE A 102 16.80 2.29 -11.16
C ILE A 102 15.39 2.91 -11.29
N ALA A 103 14.67 2.61 -12.37
CA ALA A 103 13.30 3.10 -12.56
C ALA A 103 12.33 2.60 -11.47
N LEU A 104 12.41 1.33 -11.09
CA LEU A 104 11.62 0.79 -9.97
C LEU A 104 11.99 1.49 -8.64
N SER A 105 13.24 1.95 -8.51
CA SER A 105 13.70 2.63 -7.31
C SER A 105 13.09 4.01 -7.13
N THR A 106 12.94 4.78 -8.20
CA THR A 106 12.35 6.12 -8.14
C THR A 106 10.87 6.05 -7.78
N ALA A 107 10.15 5.05 -8.30
CA ALA A 107 8.77 4.76 -7.91
C ALA A 107 8.67 4.44 -6.40
N ALA A 108 9.55 3.56 -5.90
CA ALA A 108 9.62 3.19 -4.49
C ALA A 108 9.88 4.41 -3.57
N PHE A 109 10.87 5.25 -3.88
CA PHE A 109 11.15 6.43 -3.05
C PHE A 109 10.02 7.47 -3.08
N THR A 110 9.34 7.64 -4.21
CA THR A 110 8.19 8.52 -4.31
C THR A 110 7.03 8.03 -3.44
N PHE A 111 6.80 6.71 -3.42
CA PHE A 111 5.80 6.11 -2.54
C PHE A 111 6.16 6.21 -1.05
N ILE A 112 7.44 6.01 -0.69
CA ILE A 112 7.93 6.21 0.69
C ILE A 112 7.66 7.65 1.16
N ALA A 113 8.02 8.64 0.36
CA ALA A 113 7.77 10.04 0.68
C ALA A 113 6.28 10.32 0.87
N GLY A 114 5.45 9.81 -0.04
CA GLY A 114 3.99 9.94 0.02
C GLY A 114 3.37 9.30 1.26
N THR A 115 3.72 8.06 1.57
CA THR A 115 3.22 7.33 2.76
C THR A 115 3.64 8.02 4.05
N ILE A 116 4.88 8.53 4.14
CA ILE A 116 5.35 9.28 5.30
C ILE A 116 4.54 10.57 5.48
N LEU A 117 4.44 11.39 4.44
CA LEU A 117 3.72 12.66 4.50
C LEU A 117 2.24 12.45 4.86
N PHE A 118 1.59 11.47 4.23
CA PHE A 118 0.18 11.18 4.45
C PHE A 118 -0.08 10.53 5.82
N GLY A 119 0.80 9.65 6.29
CA GLY A 119 0.73 9.12 7.64
C GLY A 119 0.87 10.21 8.70
N VAL A 120 1.79 11.16 8.51
CA VAL A 120 1.92 12.35 9.39
C VAL A 120 0.65 13.20 9.34
N ALA A 121 0.03 13.38 8.17
CA ALA A 121 -1.24 14.09 8.04
C ALA A 121 -2.36 13.39 8.84
N MET A 122 -2.47 12.06 8.74
CA MET A 122 -3.42 11.26 9.52
C MET A 122 -3.18 11.37 11.04
N LEU A 123 -1.92 11.32 11.48
CA LEU A 123 -1.56 11.51 12.90
C LEU A 123 -1.96 12.91 13.42
N ARG A 124 -1.78 13.94 12.59
CA ARG A 124 -2.17 15.32 12.92
C ARG A 124 -3.69 15.48 12.95
N ALA A 125 -4.40 14.84 12.03
CA ALA A 125 -5.86 14.89 11.93
C ALA A 125 -6.55 14.13 13.07
N ARG A 126 -5.91 13.10 13.64
CA ARG A 126 -6.44 12.27 14.76
C ARG A 126 -7.80 11.62 14.46
N THR A 127 -8.10 11.37 13.19
CA THR A 127 -9.38 10.81 12.72
C THR A 127 -9.40 9.28 12.65
N HIS A 128 -8.24 8.66 12.83
CA HIS A 128 -8.02 7.20 12.76
C HIS A 128 -7.23 6.69 13.98
N PRO A 129 -7.37 5.41 14.35
CA PRO A 129 -6.61 4.79 15.44
C PRO A 129 -5.11 4.96 15.24
N ARG A 130 -4.42 5.56 16.23
CA ARG A 130 -2.98 5.83 16.17
C ARG A 130 -2.14 4.58 15.86
N PRO A 131 -2.43 3.38 16.41
CA PRO A 131 -1.67 2.18 16.06
C PRO A 131 -1.74 1.83 14.57
N ALA A 132 -2.93 1.91 13.97
CA ALA A 132 -3.13 1.63 12.54
C ALA A 132 -2.37 2.64 11.66
N VAL A 133 -2.39 3.91 12.04
CA VAL A 133 -1.66 4.97 11.33
C VAL A 133 -0.14 4.79 11.46
N TRP A 134 0.36 4.42 12.65
CA TRP A 134 1.78 4.13 12.83
C TRP A 134 2.23 2.92 12.01
N LEU A 135 1.45 1.84 12.00
CA LEU A 135 1.73 0.69 11.15
C LEU A 135 1.79 1.08 9.67
N TYR A 136 0.83 1.87 9.19
CA TYR A 136 0.87 2.43 7.83
C TYR A 136 2.13 3.27 7.58
N LEU A 137 2.46 4.17 8.51
CA LEU A 137 3.57 5.11 8.40
C LEU A 137 4.94 4.41 8.38
N THR A 138 5.10 3.28 9.07
CA THR A 138 6.39 2.59 9.22
C THR A 138 6.48 1.33 8.37
N ALA A 139 5.45 0.48 8.36
CA ALA A 139 5.48 -0.80 7.67
C ALA A 139 5.51 -0.62 6.15
N LEU A 140 4.74 0.31 5.57
CA LEU A 140 4.74 0.51 4.12
C LEU A 140 6.09 1.00 3.58
N PRO A 141 6.78 1.99 4.19
CA PRO A 141 8.13 2.32 3.75
C PRO A 141 9.13 1.17 3.84
N VAL A 142 9.13 0.44 4.96
CA VAL A 142 10.00 -0.73 5.14
C VAL A 142 9.68 -1.80 4.10
N PHE A 143 8.39 -2.04 3.83
CA PHE A 143 7.91 -2.98 2.82
C PHE A 143 8.35 -2.60 1.42
N THR A 144 8.25 -1.32 1.09
CA THR A 144 8.66 -0.76 -0.19
C THR A 144 10.16 -0.94 -0.44
N LEU A 145 10.98 -0.86 0.60
CA LEU A 145 12.42 -1.14 0.52
C LEU A 145 12.69 -2.65 0.42
N ALA A 146 11.91 -3.45 1.14
CA ALA A 146 12.05 -4.91 1.20
C ALA A 146 11.58 -5.63 -0.07
N ALA A 147 10.70 -5.01 -0.88
CA ALA A 147 10.16 -5.55 -2.13
C ALA A 147 11.20 -5.83 -3.24
N ARG A 148 12.49 -5.59 -2.97
CA ARG A 148 13.62 -5.90 -3.87
C ARG A 148 14.43 -7.12 -3.45
N LEU A 149 14.16 -7.64 -2.26
CA LEU A 149 14.84 -8.80 -1.72
C LEU A 149 14.15 -10.07 -2.25
N PRO A 150 14.87 -11.19 -2.34
CA PRO A 150 14.24 -12.49 -2.55
C PRO A 150 13.16 -12.74 -1.51
N ASP A 151 12.17 -13.56 -1.83
CA ASP A 151 11.15 -13.93 -0.86
C ASP A 151 11.79 -14.64 0.34
N THR A 152 11.45 -14.13 1.51
CA THR A 152 11.90 -14.63 2.79
C THR A 152 10.73 -14.64 3.74
N VAL A 153 10.82 -15.44 4.80
CA VAL A 153 9.84 -15.40 5.90
C VAL A 153 9.66 -13.98 6.46
N TRP A 154 10.70 -13.14 6.39
CA TRP A 154 10.63 -11.74 6.81
C TRP A 154 9.81 -10.86 5.87
N THR A 155 10.00 -10.97 4.55
CA THR A 155 9.18 -10.24 3.58
C THR A 155 7.72 -10.71 3.64
N SER A 156 7.47 -12.01 3.80
CA SER A 156 6.14 -12.59 4.02
C SER A 156 5.48 -12.05 5.30
N GLY A 157 6.19 -12.00 6.42
CA GLY A 157 5.69 -11.39 7.66
C GLY A 157 5.34 -9.92 7.49
N LEU A 158 6.13 -9.18 6.71
CA LEU A 158 5.90 -7.77 6.43
C LEU A 158 4.64 -7.55 5.56
N HIS A 159 4.37 -8.43 4.59
CA HIS A 159 3.10 -8.43 3.86
C HIS A 159 1.89 -8.56 4.81
N VAL A 160 1.95 -9.47 5.78
CA VAL A 160 0.89 -9.64 6.78
C VAL A 160 0.68 -8.36 7.58
N VAL A 161 1.76 -7.74 8.06
CA VAL A 161 1.70 -6.48 8.85
C VAL A 161 1.12 -5.34 8.01
N VAL A 162 1.58 -5.18 6.77
CA VAL A 162 1.08 -4.16 5.84
C VAL A 162 -0.40 -4.40 5.56
N GLY A 163 -0.79 -5.60 5.17
CA GLY A 163 -2.18 -5.92 4.84
C GLY A 163 -3.11 -5.72 6.03
N ALA A 164 -2.70 -6.13 7.24
CA ALA A 164 -3.44 -5.87 8.46
C ALA A 164 -3.61 -4.37 8.74
N SER A 165 -2.58 -3.55 8.49
CA SER A 165 -2.68 -2.10 8.64
C SER A 165 -3.71 -1.48 7.70
N LEU A 166 -3.78 -1.95 6.45
CA LEU A 166 -4.74 -1.46 5.46
C LEU A 166 -6.18 -1.88 5.80
N VAL A 167 -6.37 -3.13 6.24
CA VAL A 167 -7.68 -3.62 6.72
C VAL A 167 -8.15 -2.80 7.92
N TRP A 168 -7.28 -2.51 8.88
CA TRP A 168 -7.63 -1.72 10.05
C TRP A 168 -8.01 -0.27 9.67
N LEU A 169 -7.20 0.37 8.83
CA LEU A 169 -7.49 1.71 8.32
C LEU A 169 -8.78 1.76 7.50
N ALA A 170 -9.05 0.73 6.68
CA ALA A 170 -10.29 0.59 5.94
C ALA A 170 -11.51 0.55 6.87
N PHE A 171 -11.49 -0.32 7.90
CA PHE A 171 -12.57 -0.37 8.88
C PHE A 171 -12.76 0.95 9.63
N SER A 172 -11.67 1.63 9.98
CA SER A 172 -11.76 2.95 10.59
C SER A 172 -12.38 3.97 9.63
N ALA A 173 -11.92 4.03 8.37
CA ALA A 173 -12.46 4.93 7.36
C ALA A 173 -13.94 4.66 7.07
N TYR A 174 -14.39 3.40 7.15
CA TYR A 174 -15.80 3.03 6.99
C TYR A 174 -16.69 3.57 8.13
N ARG A 175 -16.14 3.76 9.34
CA ARG A 175 -16.90 4.26 10.49
C ARG A 175 -16.78 5.77 10.69
N THR A 176 -15.69 6.39 10.23
CA THR A 176 -15.45 7.82 10.40
C THR A 176 -16.26 8.64 9.39
N PRO A 177 -17.04 9.65 9.82
CA PRO A 177 -17.74 10.57 8.92
C PRO A 177 -16.78 11.39 8.04
N THR A 178 -17.27 11.87 6.90
CA THR A 178 -16.50 12.79 6.06
C THR A 178 -16.44 14.18 6.69
N VAL A 179 -15.30 14.85 6.59
CA VAL A 179 -15.16 16.26 6.99
C VAL A 179 -15.61 17.16 5.84
N ALA A 180 -16.50 18.11 6.15
CA ALA A 180 -17.03 19.10 5.20
C ALA A 180 -15.94 20.08 4.74
#